data_AF-A0A4Z1JBG7-F1
#
_entry.id   AF-A0A4Z1JBG7-F1
#
_cell.length_a   1.000
_cell.length_b   1.000
_cell.length_c   1.000
_cell.angle_alpha   90.00
_cell.angle_beta   90.00
_cell.angle_gamma   90.00
#
_symmetry.space_group_name_H-M   'P 1'
#
loop_
_entity.id
_entity.type
_entity.pdbx_description
1 polymer ?
#
loop_
_entity_poly.entity_id
_entity_poly.type
_entity_poly.pdbx_seq_one_letter_code
_entity_poly.pdbx_strand_id
1 'polypeptide(L)'
;MPAFLRKNNYQDVTDGKATVFQPAYNTELDTYTYFSQHPENLKALIKYMGLEQGVRGRWLKEYPFETQTQDWNPSPEEALFVDIGGNVGHYCALFKSRFPDIPGRILLEDLPDTLTHALPTPGVEKLGHDFFQPQPIKGWVLHNWSDEKAKVILRQIKSAMTPLSVLLINDMILPETGIPPFATALDLVMLGACGSLERTGEQWKELLGEVGLEIKAAIVYDSESFHGMISATVA
;
A
#
# COMPACT_ATOMS: atom_id res chain seq x y z
N MET A 1 -9.28 21.44 -10.03
CA MET A 1 -7.80 21.41 -10.18
C MET A 1 -7.24 22.74 -10.74
N PRO A 2 -7.70 23.28 -11.90
CA PRO A 2 -7.01 24.41 -12.55
C PRO A 2 -6.90 25.69 -11.70
N ALA A 3 -7.96 26.05 -10.98
CA ALA A 3 -7.96 27.21 -10.10
C ALA A 3 -6.99 27.04 -8.90
N PHE A 4 -6.90 25.82 -8.36
CA PHE A 4 -5.99 25.49 -7.26
C PHE A 4 -4.53 25.63 -7.71
N LEU A 5 -4.16 25.00 -8.84
CA LEU A 5 -2.80 25.08 -9.37
C LEU A 5 -2.38 26.51 -9.69
N ARG A 6 -3.28 27.31 -10.29
CA ARG A 6 -3.03 28.73 -10.53
C ARG A 6 -2.78 29.51 -9.24
N LYS A 7 -3.59 29.26 -8.20
CA LYS A 7 -3.41 29.90 -6.88
C LYS A 7 -2.08 29.49 -6.23
N ASN A 8 -1.63 28.27 -6.48
CA ASN A 8 -0.36 27.73 -5.97
C ASN A 8 0.84 27.98 -6.90
N ASN A 9 0.74 28.90 -7.86
CA ASN A 9 1.80 29.20 -8.84
C ASN A 9 2.37 27.97 -9.56
N TYR A 10 1.52 26.96 -9.81
CA TYR A 10 1.88 25.69 -10.45
C TYR A 10 3.09 24.99 -9.83
N GLN A 11 3.33 25.18 -8.53
CA GLN A 11 4.30 24.37 -7.78
C GLN A 11 3.77 22.95 -7.59
N ASP A 12 4.70 22.00 -7.44
CA ASP A 12 4.39 20.60 -7.19
C ASP A 12 3.50 20.43 -5.96
N VAL A 13 2.54 19.52 -6.06
CA VAL A 13 1.58 19.22 -4.99
C VAL A 13 2.05 17.96 -4.28
N THR A 14 2.67 18.13 -3.12
CA THR A 14 3.35 17.04 -2.38
C THR A 14 2.82 16.81 -0.97
N ASP A 15 1.86 17.63 -0.52
CA ASP A 15 1.19 17.49 0.77
C ASP A 15 -0.29 17.22 0.60
N GLY A 16 -0.75 16.04 1.03
CA GLY A 16 -2.16 15.64 1.03
C GLY A 16 -3.11 16.53 1.85
N LYS A 17 -2.61 17.44 2.67
CA LYS A 17 -3.41 18.49 3.34
C LYS A 17 -3.46 19.81 2.57
N ALA A 18 -2.74 19.92 1.46
CA ALA A 18 -2.68 21.10 0.61
C ALA A 18 -2.84 20.72 -0.87
N THR A 19 -4.02 20.20 -1.21
CA THR A 19 -4.39 19.75 -2.56
C THR A 19 -5.68 20.44 -3.03
N VAL A 20 -6.20 20.06 -4.20
CA VAL A 20 -7.53 20.52 -4.64
C VAL A 20 -8.66 19.95 -3.78
N PHE A 21 -8.43 18.86 -3.05
CA PHE A 21 -9.44 18.24 -2.19
C PHE A 21 -9.98 19.21 -1.14
N GLN A 22 -9.10 19.88 -0.40
CA GLN A 22 -9.46 20.79 0.69
C GLN A 22 -10.46 21.89 0.28
N PRO A 23 -10.19 22.70 -0.76
CA PRO A 23 -11.16 23.70 -1.22
C PRO A 23 -12.41 23.09 -1.88
N ALA A 24 -12.32 21.87 -2.45
CA ALA A 24 -13.48 21.22 -3.08
C ALA A 24 -14.49 20.71 -2.05
N TYR A 25 -14.01 20.20 -0.92
CA TYR A 25 -14.83 19.66 0.16
C TYR A 25 -14.99 20.63 1.35
N ASN A 26 -14.44 21.84 1.25
CA ASN A 26 -14.43 22.86 2.28
C ASN A 26 -13.96 22.31 3.65
N THR A 27 -12.77 21.72 3.66
CA THR A 27 -12.17 21.06 4.81
C THR A 27 -10.67 21.34 4.91
N GLU A 28 -10.11 21.23 6.12
CA GLU A 28 -8.67 21.28 6.39
C GLU A 28 -8.07 19.88 6.59
N LEU A 29 -8.90 18.84 6.48
CA LEU A 29 -8.50 17.44 6.68
C LEU A 29 -7.88 16.86 5.40
N ASP A 30 -7.01 15.87 5.55
CA ASP A 30 -6.65 14.97 4.44
C ASP A 30 -7.82 14.06 4.06
N THR A 31 -7.75 13.47 2.86
CA THR A 31 -8.84 12.66 2.27
C THR A 31 -9.30 11.52 3.18
N TYR A 32 -8.39 10.80 3.82
CA TYR A 32 -8.74 9.64 4.65
C TYR A 32 -9.38 10.06 5.97
N THR A 33 -8.83 11.08 6.63
CA THR A 33 -9.42 11.64 7.84
C THR A 33 -10.79 12.25 7.56
N TYR A 34 -10.97 12.86 6.39
CA TYR A 34 -12.27 13.33 5.95
C TYR A 34 -13.24 12.15 5.73
N PHE A 35 -12.84 11.10 5.01
CA PHE A 35 -13.71 9.94 4.75
C PHE A 35 -14.10 9.19 6.02
N SER A 36 -13.21 9.05 7.01
CA SER A 36 -13.57 8.40 8.28
C SER A 36 -14.68 9.13 9.04
N GLN A 37 -14.81 10.44 8.85
CA GLN A 37 -15.88 11.27 9.43
C GLN A 37 -17.16 11.32 8.57
N HIS A 38 -17.14 10.73 7.36
CA HIS A 38 -18.24 10.77 6.39
C HIS A 38 -18.63 9.33 5.96
N PRO A 39 -19.61 8.70 6.64
CA PRO A 39 -19.89 7.27 6.50
C PRO A 39 -20.17 6.79 5.07
N GLU A 40 -20.85 7.58 4.25
CA GLU A 40 -21.11 7.23 2.84
C GLU A 40 -19.83 7.18 2.01
N ASN A 41 -18.89 8.10 2.24
CA ASN A 41 -17.59 8.12 1.59
C ASN A 41 -16.73 6.92 2.03
N LEU A 42 -16.67 6.66 3.34
CA LEU A 42 -15.95 5.50 3.87
C LEU A 42 -16.50 4.19 3.29
N LYS A 43 -17.83 4.03 3.26
CA LYS A 43 -18.49 2.86 2.70
C LYS A 43 -18.20 2.69 1.20
N ALA A 44 -18.20 3.79 0.44
CA ALA A 44 -17.86 3.77 -0.98
C ALA A 44 -16.40 3.39 -1.20
N LEU A 45 -15.47 3.92 -0.39
CA LEU A 45 -14.05 3.58 -0.44
C LEU A 45 -13.82 2.09 -0.14
N ILE A 46 -14.36 1.58 0.97
CA ILE A 46 -14.26 0.15 1.34
C ILE A 46 -14.82 -0.73 0.22
N LYS A 47 -15.99 -0.37 -0.33
CA LYS A 47 -16.60 -1.12 -1.44
C LYS A 47 -15.70 -1.11 -2.69
N TYR A 48 -15.15 0.03 -3.07
CA TYR A 48 -14.24 0.14 -4.22
C TYR A 48 -12.99 -0.71 -4.03
N MET A 49 -12.33 -0.62 -2.87
CA MET A 49 -11.18 -1.46 -2.53
C MET A 49 -11.53 -2.95 -2.56
N GLY A 50 -12.74 -3.32 -2.14
CA GLY A 50 -13.24 -4.68 -2.22
C GLY A 50 -13.45 -5.19 -3.66
N LEU A 51 -13.83 -4.33 -4.61
CA LEU A 51 -14.04 -4.73 -6.01
C LEU A 51 -12.72 -5.04 -6.73
N GLU A 52 -11.64 -4.33 -6.37
CA GLU A 52 -10.32 -4.48 -6.97
C GLU A 52 -9.58 -5.77 -6.57
N GLN A 53 -10.11 -6.54 -5.60
CA GLN A 53 -9.49 -7.77 -5.10
C GLN A 53 -9.13 -8.79 -6.18
N GLY A 54 -9.94 -8.93 -7.23
CA GLY A 54 -9.70 -9.92 -8.28
C GLY A 54 -8.48 -9.60 -9.15
N VAL A 55 -8.22 -8.30 -9.38
CA VAL A 55 -7.07 -7.82 -10.14
C VAL A 55 -5.88 -7.70 -9.20
N ARG A 56 -6.03 -6.92 -8.13
CA ARG A 56 -4.95 -6.62 -7.18
C ARG A 56 -4.59 -7.78 -6.27
N GLY A 57 -5.37 -8.87 -6.22
CA GLY A 57 -5.02 -10.09 -5.47
C GLY A 57 -4.14 -11.07 -6.26
N ARG A 58 -3.85 -10.78 -7.55
CA ARG A 58 -3.03 -11.65 -8.40
C ARG A 58 -1.58 -11.77 -7.93
N TRP A 59 -1.05 -10.77 -7.23
CA TRP A 59 0.31 -10.78 -6.67
C TRP A 59 0.59 -12.02 -5.79
N LEU A 60 -0.43 -12.60 -5.14
CA LEU A 60 -0.32 -13.86 -4.38
C LEU A 60 0.08 -15.06 -5.23
N LYS A 61 0.02 -14.95 -6.56
CA LYS A 61 0.54 -15.96 -7.51
C LYS A 61 1.94 -15.64 -8.00
N GLU A 62 2.34 -14.37 -7.94
CA GLU A 62 3.61 -13.88 -8.48
C GLU A 62 4.75 -14.03 -7.47
N TYR A 63 4.45 -13.95 -6.17
CA TYR A 63 5.43 -14.27 -5.13
C TYR A 63 5.44 -15.77 -4.83
N PRO A 64 6.60 -16.45 -4.87
CA PRO A 64 6.69 -17.90 -4.68
C PRO A 64 6.67 -18.28 -3.19
N PHE A 65 5.56 -17.98 -2.48
CA PHE A 65 5.42 -18.21 -1.04
C PHE A 65 5.82 -19.63 -0.63
N GLU A 66 5.27 -20.66 -1.26
CA GLU A 66 5.54 -22.07 -0.92
C GLU A 66 7.03 -22.42 -0.99
N THR A 67 7.74 -21.95 -2.02
CA THR A 67 9.19 -22.18 -2.16
C THR A 67 9.99 -21.35 -1.16
N GLN A 68 9.60 -20.09 -0.94
CA GLN A 68 10.27 -19.20 0.02
C GLN A 68 10.07 -19.66 1.47
N THR A 69 9.01 -20.42 1.73
CA THR A 69 8.68 -20.92 3.07
C THR A 69 8.92 -22.43 3.22
N GLN A 70 9.62 -23.07 2.29
CA GLN A 70 9.80 -24.54 2.31
C GLN A 70 10.50 -25.02 3.59
N ASP A 71 11.51 -24.27 4.05
CA ASP A 71 12.26 -24.55 5.28
C ASP A 71 11.83 -23.65 6.45
N TRP A 72 10.66 -22.99 6.33
CA TRP A 72 10.16 -22.06 7.32
C TRP A 72 9.57 -22.81 8.51
N ASN A 73 10.22 -22.68 9.67
CA ASN A 73 9.76 -23.23 10.94
C ASN A 73 9.67 -22.10 12.00
N PRO A 74 8.61 -21.27 11.94
CA PRO A 74 8.50 -20.11 12.79
C PRO A 74 8.29 -20.50 14.25
N SER A 75 8.86 -19.71 15.15
CA SER A 75 8.39 -19.66 16.53
C SER A 75 6.94 -19.13 16.59
N PRO A 76 6.20 -19.38 17.68
CA PRO A 76 4.83 -18.89 17.81
C PRO A 76 4.69 -17.37 17.69
N GLU A 77 5.77 -16.60 17.89
CA GLU A 77 5.76 -15.14 17.81
C GLU A 77 6.05 -14.61 16.40
N GLU A 78 6.60 -15.44 15.50
CA GLU A 78 7.02 -14.99 14.17
C GLU A 78 5.85 -14.87 13.19
N ALA A 79 5.76 -13.67 12.61
CA ALA A 79 4.82 -13.36 11.55
C ALA A 79 5.30 -13.91 10.20
N LEU A 80 4.43 -14.68 9.55
CA LEU A 80 4.60 -15.11 8.16
C LEU A 80 4.22 -13.99 7.20
N PHE A 81 3.07 -13.37 7.43
CA PHE A 81 2.52 -12.34 6.56
C PHE A 81 1.84 -11.26 7.38
N VAL A 82 2.05 -10.01 6.97
CA VAL A 82 1.49 -8.84 7.64
C VAL A 82 1.00 -7.88 6.56
N ASP A 83 -0.28 -7.56 6.63
CA ASP A 83 -1.00 -6.71 5.69
C ASP A 83 -1.17 -5.31 6.30
N ILE A 84 -0.15 -4.45 6.19
CA ILE A 84 -0.24 -3.04 6.64
C ILE A 84 -1.14 -2.25 5.69
N GLY A 85 -2.02 -1.44 6.27
CA GLY A 85 -3.03 -0.71 5.51
C GLY A 85 -3.97 -1.68 4.79
N GLY A 86 -4.15 -2.87 5.34
CA GLY A 86 -4.87 -3.98 4.71
C GLY A 86 -6.39 -3.79 4.68
N ASN A 87 -6.89 -2.64 5.18
CA ASN A 87 -8.29 -2.28 5.24
C ASN A 87 -9.09 -3.35 6.02
N VAL A 88 -10.11 -3.94 5.42
CA VAL A 88 -10.91 -4.99 6.05
C VAL A 88 -10.27 -6.39 5.97
N GLY A 89 -9.04 -6.53 5.47
CA GLY A 89 -8.28 -7.78 5.47
C GLY A 89 -8.58 -8.72 4.31
N HIS A 90 -8.85 -8.16 3.13
CA HIS A 90 -9.12 -8.94 1.93
C HIS A 90 -7.93 -9.81 1.50
N TYR A 91 -6.70 -9.27 1.55
CA TYR A 91 -5.52 -10.06 1.19
C TYR A 91 -5.17 -11.10 2.24
N CYS A 92 -5.35 -10.82 3.53
CA CYS A 92 -5.27 -11.86 4.56
C CYS A 92 -6.24 -13.02 4.31
N ALA A 93 -7.49 -12.74 3.92
CA ALA A 93 -8.47 -13.77 3.59
C ALA A 93 -8.05 -14.60 2.35
N LEU A 94 -7.61 -13.92 1.29
CA LEU A 94 -7.12 -14.59 0.08
C LEU A 94 -5.86 -15.42 0.36
N PHE A 95 -4.94 -14.91 1.17
CA PHE A 95 -3.73 -15.61 1.60
C PHE A 95 -4.08 -16.88 2.36
N LYS A 96 -4.93 -16.80 3.40
CA LYS A 96 -5.39 -17.97 4.17
C LYS A 96 -6.08 -19.01 3.29
N SER A 97 -6.88 -18.57 2.31
CA SER A 97 -7.56 -19.48 1.40
C SER A 97 -6.60 -20.18 0.43
N ARG A 98 -5.52 -19.52 0.02
CA ARG A 98 -4.58 -20.04 -0.98
C ARG A 98 -3.45 -20.86 -0.35
N PHE A 99 -3.00 -20.47 0.84
CA PHE A 99 -1.87 -21.05 1.55
C PHE A 99 -2.28 -21.51 2.97
N PRO A 100 -3.24 -22.46 3.10
CA PRO A 100 -3.77 -22.84 4.40
C PRO A 100 -2.73 -23.52 5.30
N ASP A 101 -1.72 -24.17 4.71
CA ASP A 101 -0.77 -25.05 5.40
C ASP A 101 0.57 -24.38 5.73
N ILE A 102 0.82 -23.14 5.28
CA ILE A 102 2.07 -22.44 5.62
C ILE A 102 1.99 -21.98 7.09
N PRO A 103 2.91 -22.40 7.96
CA PRO A 103 2.89 -22.04 9.37
C PRO A 103 3.32 -20.59 9.60
N GLY A 104 2.82 -20.02 10.70
CA GLY A 104 3.19 -18.67 11.16
C GLY A 104 1.99 -17.75 11.30
N ARG A 105 2.21 -16.60 11.96
CA ARG A 105 1.13 -15.64 12.23
C ARG A 105 0.79 -14.83 10.99
N ILE A 106 -0.48 -14.50 10.84
CA ILE A 106 -0.97 -13.61 9.80
C ILE A 106 -1.63 -12.42 10.48
N LEU A 107 -1.14 -11.23 10.20
CA LEU A 107 -1.58 -10.01 10.86
C LEU A 107 -2.18 -9.03 9.85
N LEU A 108 -3.32 -8.46 10.21
CA LEU A 108 -3.95 -7.34 9.54
C LEU A 108 -3.68 -6.08 10.35
N GLU A 109 -3.01 -5.12 9.74
CA GLU A 109 -2.72 -3.83 10.34
C GLU A 109 -3.50 -2.71 9.63
N ASP A 110 -4.25 -1.93 10.40
CA ASP A 110 -4.91 -0.72 9.92
C ASP A 110 -5.24 0.16 11.14
N LEU A 111 -5.85 1.33 10.89
CA LEU A 111 -6.34 2.19 11.96
C LEU A 111 -7.42 1.45 12.77
N PRO A 112 -7.49 1.65 14.11
CA PRO A 112 -8.46 0.97 14.97
C PRO A 112 -9.91 1.05 14.49
N ASP A 113 -10.33 2.21 13.98
CA ASP A 113 -11.68 2.42 13.45
C ASP A 113 -11.95 1.57 12.20
N THR A 114 -11.00 1.46 11.28
CA THR A 114 -11.11 0.58 10.10
C THR A 114 -11.28 -0.88 10.51
N LEU A 115 -10.51 -1.33 11.50
CA LEU A 115 -10.50 -2.74 11.96
C LEU A 115 -11.82 -3.18 12.61
N THR A 116 -12.68 -2.25 13.02
CA THR A 116 -14.05 -2.57 13.46
C THR A 116 -14.88 -3.22 12.34
N HIS A 117 -14.52 -2.96 11.08
CA HIS A 117 -15.15 -3.53 9.89
C HIS A 117 -14.38 -4.73 9.30
N ALA A 118 -13.28 -5.15 9.91
CA ALA A 118 -12.44 -6.21 9.37
C ALA A 118 -13.13 -7.57 9.34
N LEU A 119 -12.92 -8.30 8.25
CA LEU A 119 -13.52 -9.60 7.97
C LEU A 119 -13.20 -10.61 9.10
N PRO A 120 -14.14 -11.51 9.44
CA PRO A 120 -13.94 -12.53 10.47
C PRO A 120 -13.15 -13.72 9.92
N THR A 121 -11.97 -13.49 9.35
CA THR A 121 -11.12 -14.53 8.76
C THR A 121 -10.41 -15.33 9.85
N PRO A 122 -10.63 -16.66 9.96
CA PRO A 122 -9.98 -17.48 10.98
C PRO A 122 -8.44 -17.47 10.86
N GLY A 123 -7.76 -17.29 12.00
CA GLY A 123 -6.30 -17.27 12.07
C GLY A 123 -5.64 -15.98 11.59
N VAL A 124 -6.41 -14.90 11.41
CA VAL A 124 -5.90 -13.54 11.15
C VAL A 124 -6.02 -12.71 12.42
N GLU A 125 -4.88 -12.23 12.91
CA GLU A 125 -4.79 -11.33 14.05
C GLU A 125 -5.00 -9.87 13.58
N LYS A 126 -5.75 -9.08 14.35
CA LYS A 126 -6.00 -7.66 14.04
C LYS A 126 -5.11 -6.81 14.93
N LEU A 127 -4.33 -5.91 14.34
CA LEU A 127 -3.45 -5.00 15.07
C LEU A 127 -3.74 -3.55 14.67
N GLY A 128 -4.31 -2.78 15.60
CA GLY A 128 -4.52 -1.35 15.40
C GLY A 128 -3.17 -0.62 15.35
N HIS A 129 -2.80 -0.09 14.19
CA HIS A 129 -1.51 0.57 14.01
C HIS A 129 -1.58 1.74 13.01
N ASP A 130 -0.82 2.79 13.31
CA ASP A 130 -0.54 3.91 12.41
C ASP A 130 0.89 3.75 11.88
N PHE A 131 1.03 3.43 10.59
CA PHE A 131 2.32 3.13 9.95
C PHE A 131 3.27 4.33 9.85
N PHE A 132 2.86 5.54 10.26
CA PHE A 132 3.80 6.65 10.48
C PHE A 132 4.58 6.53 11.80
N GLN A 133 4.09 5.71 12.73
CA GLN A 133 4.77 5.37 13.97
C GLN A 133 5.77 4.22 13.77
N PRO A 134 6.71 4.00 14.71
CA PRO A 134 7.58 2.83 14.68
C PRO A 134 6.78 1.55 14.52
N GLN A 135 7.15 0.80 13.50
CA GLN A 135 6.37 -0.36 13.07
C GLN A 135 6.57 -1.52 14.06
N PRO A 136 5.56 -1.93 14.86
CA PRO A 136 5.66 -3.12 15.69
C PRO A 136 5.92 -4.39 14.85
N ILE A 137 5.41 -4.50 13.61
CA ILE A 137 5.47 -5.71 12.76
C ILE A 137 5.44 -5.36 11.22
N LYS A 138 6.22 -6.02 10.35
CA LYS A 138 6.53 -5.66 8.93
C LYS A 138 5.32 -5.35 7.99
N GLY A 139 5.45 -4.67 6.82
CA GLY A 139 4.41 -4.65 5.73
C GLY A 139 4.34 -3.46 4.71
N TRP A 140 3.15 -2.98 4.28
CA TRP A 140 2.79 -2.27 3.00
C TRP A 140 1.91 -0.97 2.98
N VAL A 141 1.80 -0.35 1.77
CA VAL A 141 0.96 0.76 1.22
C VAL A 141 1.69 2.10 0.97
N LEU A 142 1.86 2.48 -0.32
CA LEU A 142 2.75 3.60 -0.72
C LEU A 142 2.24 4.58 -1.80
N HIS A 143 1.34 4.23 -2.74
CA HIS A 143 0.87 5.18 -3.78
C HIS A 143 0.09 6.40 -3.25
N ASN A 144 -0.51 6.32 -2.07
CA ASN A 144 -1.27 7.42 -1.47
C ASN A 144 -0.38 8.48 -0.82
N TRP A 145 0.94 8.30 -0.90
CA TRP A 145 1.93 9.08 -0.18
C TRP A 145 2.93 9.68 -1.15
N SER A 146 3.25 10.96 -0.97
CA SER A 146 4.41 11.58 -1.63
C SER A 146 5.69 10.87 -1.23
N ASP A 147 6.77 11.05 -1.99
CA ASP A 147 8.03 10.35 -1.74
C ASP A 147 8.57 10.60 -0.33
N GLU A 148 8.46 11.82 0.20
CA GLU A 148 8.88 12.10 1.58
C GLU A 148 8.08 11.30 2.62
N LYS A 149 6.75 11.22 2.48
CA LYS A 149 5.91 10.43 3.39
C LYS A 149 6.15 8.93 3.19
N ALA A 150 6.29 8.48 1.94
CA ALA A 150 6.62 7.09 1.61
C ALA A 150 7.96 6.67 2.23
N LYS A 151 8.99 7.54 2.20
CA LYS A 151 10.28 7.30 2.86
C LYS A 151 10.16 7.16 4.37
N VAL A 152 9.27 7.93 5.02
CA VAL A 152 9.01 7.76 6.46
C VAL A 152 8.46 6.36 6.73
N ILE A 153 7.41 5.95 6.01
CA ILE A 153 6.79 4.62 6.15
C ILE A 153 7.81 3.51 5.90
N LEU A 154 8.55 3.59 4.80
CA LEU A 154 9.58 2.61 4.43
C LEU A 154 10.70 2.49 5.47
N ARG A 155 11.12 3.60 6.10
CA ARG A 155 12.11 3.57 7.18
C ARG A 155 11.57 2.85 8.42
N GLN A 156 10.29 3.06 8.77
CA GLN A 156 9.67 2.34 9.89
C GLN A 156 9.62 0.85 9.60
N ILE A 157 9.17 0.44 8.40
CA ILE A 157 9.13 -0.96 8.00
C ILE A 157 10.54 -1.57 8.02
N LYS A 158 11.51 -0.90 7.39
CA LYS A 158 12.92 -1.34 7.36
C LYS A 158 13.47 -1.57 8.76
N SER A 159 13.13 -0.72 9.74
CA SER A 159 13.61 -0.87 11.11
C SER A 159 13.16 -2.18 11.78
N ALA A 160 12.05 -2.76 11.33
CA ALA A 160 11.52 -4.04 11.79
C ALA A 160 11.96 -5.24 10.92
N MET A 161 12.69 -5.00 9.82
CA MET A 161 13.16 -6.06 8.93
C MET A 161 14.39 -6.77 9.50
N THR A 162 14.36 -8.09 9.42
CA THR A 162 15.51 -9.00 9.62
C THR A 162 16.11 -9.39 8.25
N PRO A 163 17.28 -10.04 8.20
CA PRO A 163 17.83 -10.56 6.94
C PRO A 163 16.93 -11.54 6.17
N LEU A 164 15.95 -12.15 6.84
CA LEU A 164 14.95 -13.04 6.23
C LEU A 164 13.69 -12.31 5.75
N SER A 165 13.61 -11.00 5.99
CA SER A 165 12.41 -10.22 5.68
C SER A 165 12.38 -9.78 4.24
N VAL A 166 11.18 -9.84 3.66
CA VAL A 166 10.96 -9.42 2.29
C VAL A 166 9.84 -8.37 2.26
N LEU A 167 10.17 -7.21 1.69
CA LEU A 167 9.24 -6.23 1.17
C LEU A 167 8.74 -6.76 -0.24
N LEU A 168 7.52 -6.47 -0.69
CA LEU A 168 6.48 -7.00 -1.61
C LEU A 168 5.42 -5.89 -1.83
N ILE A 169 5.80 -4.77 -2.42
CA ILE A 169 4.89 -3.67 -2.70
C ILE A 169 3.95 -4.08 -3.84
N ASN A 170 2.64 -4.10 -3.58
CA ASN A 170 1.61 -4.39 -4.57
C ASN A 170 0.98 -3.10 -5.07
N ASP A 171 1.51 -2.57 -6.17
CA ASP A 171 1.17 -1.23 -6.68
C ASP A 171 1.43 -1.13 -8.19
N MET A 172 1.10 0.01 -8.80
CA MET A 172 1.40 0.23 -10.22
C MET A 172 2.92 0.40 -10.45
N ILE A 173 3.43 -0.26 -11.50
CA ILE A 173 4.81 -0.13 -11.95
C ILE A 173 4.79 0.41 -13.36
N LEU A 174 4.82 1.73 -13.48
CA LEU A 174 4.62 2.40 -14.77
C LEU A 174 5.88 2.33 -15.66
N PRO A 175 5.70 2.24 -17.00
CA PRO A 175 6.78 2.47 -17.93
C PRO A 175 7.09 3.96 -18.04
N GLU A 176 8.30 4.30 -18.46
CA GLU A 176 8.72 5.70 -18.67
C GLU A 176 7.95 6.41 -19.80
N THR A 177 7.43 5.63 -20.76
CA THR A 177 6.66 6.14 -21.90
C THR A 177 5.54 5.17 -22.27
N GLY A 178 4.53 5.66 -23.00
CA GLY A 178 3.40 4.82 -23.42
C GLY A 178 2.46 4.44 -22.27
N ILE A 179 2.38 5.27 -21.22
CA ILE A 179 1.51 5.08 -20.07
C ILE A 179 0.04 5.13 -20.54
N PRO A 180 -0.81 4.17 -20.14
CA PRO A 180 -2.19 4.12 -20.59
C PRO A 180 -3.02 5.26 -19.97
N PRO A 181 -4.09 5.72 -20.65
CA PRO A 181 -4.92 6.81 -20.15
C PRO A 181 -5.48 6.56 -18.73
N PHE A 182 -5.82 5.32 -18.40
CA PHE A 182 -6.28 4.95 -17.06
C PHE A 182 -5.25 5.28 -15.98
N ALA A 183 -3.99 4.88 -16.18
CA ALA A 183 -2.90 5.14 -15.23
C ALA A 183 -2.67 6.65 -15.06
N THR A 184 -2.65 7.42 -16.16
CA THR A 184 -2.50 8.88 -16.07
C THR A 184 -3.68 9.57 -15.39
N ALA A 185 -4.90 9.05 -15.57
CA ALA A 185 -6.08 9.59 -14.90
C ALA A 185 -6.05 9.29 -13.40
N LEU A 186 -5.62 8.09 -13.02
CA LEU A 186 -5.45 7.72 -11.62
C LEU A 186 -4.35 8.54 -10.94
N ASP A 187 -3.22 8.77 -11.61
CA ASP A 187 -2.15 9.64 -11.13
C ASP A 187 -2.65 11.07 -10.82
N LEU A 188 -3.47 11.64 -11.71
CA LEU A 188 -4.12 12.94 -11.45
C LEU A 188 -5.09 12.92 -10.27
N VAL A 189 -5.73 11.78 -10.00
CA VAL A 189 -6.57 11.60 -8.79
C VAL A 189 -5.68 11.53 -7.55
N MET A 190 -4.55 10.80 -7.58
CA MET A 190 -3.58 10.74 -6.48
C MET A 190 -2.99 12.12 -6.18
N LEU A 191 -2.60 12.88 -7.20
CA LEU A 191 -2.15 14.26 -7.07
C LEU A 191 -3.23 15.15 -6.42
N GLY A 192 -4.47 15.01 -6.88
CA GLY A 192 -5.57 15.88 -6.46
C GLY A 192 -6.18 15.57 -5.10
N ALA A 193 -6.21 14.31 -4.70
CA ALA A 193 -6.80 13.87 -3.45
C ALA A 193 -5.75 13.66 -2.34
N CYS A 194 -4.55 13.23 -2.70
CA CYS A 194 -3.54 12.78 -1.74
C CYS A 194 -2.24 13.59 -1.80
N GLY A 195 -2.05 14.43 -2.82
CA GLY A 195 -0.76 15.10 -3.05
C GLY A 195 0.36 14.08 -3.27
N SER A 196 0.01 12.97 -3.93
CA SER A 196 0.89 11.84 -4.22
C SER A 196 0.90 11.55 -5.72
N LEU A 197 1.51 10.42 -6.10
CA LEU A 197 1.79 10.05 -7.49
C LEU A 197 1.76 8.54 -7.66
N GLU A 198 1.43 8.10 -8.87
CA GLU A 198 1.76 6.77 -9.38
C GLU A 198 3.21 6.76 -9.87
N ARG A 199 3.94 5.66 -9.64
CA ARG A 199 5.40 5.61 -9.84
C ARG A 199 5.83 4.73 -10.99
N THR A 200 6.85 5.18 -11.72
CA THR A 200 7.58 4.34 -12.68
C THR A 200 8.49 3.34 -11.97
N GLY A 201 8.98 2.35 -12.71
CA GLY A 201 9.98 1.41 -12.20
C GLY A 201 11.25 2.09 -11.68
N GLU A 202 11.75 3.14 -12.35
CA GLU A 202 12.94 3.87 -11.90
C GLU A 202 12.64 4.71 -10.65
N GLN A 203 11.47 5.35 -10.57
CA GLN A 203 11.05 6.08 -9.37
C GLN A 203 10.91 5.16 -8.14
N TRP A 204 10.38 3.94 -8.33
CA TRP A 204 10.35 2.94 -7.25
C TRP A 204 11.75 2.55 -6.78
N LYS A 205 12.67 2.34 -7.73
CA LYS A 205 14.07 1.98 -7.45
C LYS A 205 14.80 3.09 -6.72
N GLU A 206 14.61 4.35 -7.12
CA GLU A 206 15.16 5.51 -6.43
C GLU A 206 14.60 5.62 -5.01
N LEU A 207 13.26 5.60 -4.85
CA LEU A 207 12.58 5.68 -3.56
C LEU A 207 13.07 4.61 -2.56
N LEU A 208 13.17 3.35 -3.00
CA LEU A 208 13.64 2.25 -2.17
C LEU A 208 15.14 2.34 -1.88
N GLY A 209 15.94 2.73 -2.88
CA GLY A 209 17.38 2.93 -2.75
C GLY A 209 17.74 4.01 -1.73
N GLU A 210 17.02 5.13 -1.70
CA GLU A 210 17.23 6.23 -0.75
C GLU A 210 17.03 5.84 0.72
N VAL A 211 16.24 4.78 0.97
CA VAL A 211 16.03 4.23 2.32
C VAL A 211 16.87 2.98 2.58
N GLY A 212 17.73 2.59 1.64
CA GLY A 212 18.61 1.42 1.73
C GLY A 212 17.84 0.10 1.68
N LEU A 213 16.84 0.01 0.80
CA LEU A 213 16.18 -1.21 0.39
C LEU A 213 16.59 -1.52 -1.05
N GLU A 214 16.80 -2.79 -1.36
CA GLU A 214 17.21 -3.27 -2.67
C GLU A 214 16.10 -4.09 -3.31
N ILE A 215 15.68 -3.71 -4.53
CA ILE A 215 14.69 -4.46 -5.31
C ILE A 215 15.29 -5.81 -5.73
N LYS A 216 14.58 -6.90 -5.44
CA LYS A 216 14.90 -8.26 -5.86
C LYS A 216 14.11 -8.72 -7.08
N ALA A 217 12.87 -8.27 -7.21
CA ALA A 217 12.05 -8.49 -8.40
C ALA A 217 11.03 -7.37 -8.57
N ALA A 218 10.66 -7.08 -9.81
CA ALA A 218 9.55 -6.20 -10.17
C ALA A 218 8.75 -6.90 -11.29
N ILE A 219 7.52 -7.32 -10.99
CA ILE A 219 6.69 -8.14 -11.88
C ILE A 219 5.41 -7.38 -12.16
N VAL A 220 5.15 -7.04 -13.42
CA VAL A 220 3.85 -6.51 -13.86
C VAL A 220 2.96 -7.68 -14.24
N TYR A 221 1.89 -7.91 -13.47
CA TYR A 221 0.95 -9.02 -13.67
C TYR A 221 -0.35 -8.60 -14.35
N ASP A 222 -0.57 -7.29 -14.52
CA ASP A 222 -1.64 -6.74 -15.34
C ASP A 222 -1.06 -5.70 -16.30
N SER A 223 -0.97 -6.07 -17.58
CA SER A 223 -0.42 -5.19 -18.61
C SER A 223 -1.37 -4.06 -19.03
N GLU A 224 -2.66 -4.13 -18.71
CA GLU A 224 -3.61 -3.08 -19.09
C GLU A 224 -3.57 -1.92 -18.09
N SER A 225 -3.51 -2.25 -16.81
CA SER A 225 -3.48 -1.27 -15.73
C SER A 225 -2.08 -1.06 -15.13
N PHE A 226 -1.07 -1.81 -15.57
CA PHE A 226 0.29 -1.82 -15.01
C PHE A 226 0.36 -2.16 -13.52
N HIS A 227 -0.63 -2.88 -12.98
CA HIS A 227 -0.52 -3.38 -11.61
C HIS A 227 0.59 -4.43 -11.55
N GLY A 228 1.42 -4.33 -10.53
CA GLY A 228 2.57 -5.19 -10.35
C GLY A 228 2.90 -5.43 -8.89
N MET A 229 3.95 -6.21 -8.70
CA MET A 229 4.52 -6.54 -7.41
C MET A 229 6.02 -6.28 -7.45
N ILE A 230 6.52 -5.53 -6.47
CA ILE A 230 7.95 -5.29 -6.27
C ILE A 230 8.38 -6.01 -5.00
N SER A 231 9.31 -6.96 -5.09
CA SER A 231 9.98 -7.50 -3.90
C SER A 231 11.27 -6.73 -3.61
N ALA A 232 11.56 -6.46 -2.34
CA ALA A 232 12.78 -5.79 -1.90
C ALA A 232 13.26 -6.30 -0.54
N THR A 233 14.56 -6.23 -0.27
CA THR A 233 15.17 -6.60 1.02
C THR A 233 16.01 -5.44 1.55
N VAL A 234 16.51 -5.56 2.78
CA VAL A 234 17.56 -4.66 3.27
C VAL A 234 18.81 -4.84 2.39
N ALA A 235 19.41 -3.72 1.97
CA ALA A 235 20.66 -3.67 1.20
C ALA A 235 21.89 -4.00 2.07
#